data_AF-A0A359F2W4-F1
#
_entry.id   AF-A0A359F2W4-F1
#
_cell.length_a   1.000
_cell.length_b   1.000
_cell.length_c   1.000
_cell.angle_alpha   90.00
_cell.angle_beta   90.00
_cell.angle_gamma   90.00
#
_symmetry.space_group_name_H-M   'P 1'
#
loop_
_entity.id
_entity.type
_entity.pdbx_description
1 polymer ?
#
loop_
_entity_poly.entity_id
_entity_poly.type
_entity_poly.pdbx_seq_one_letter_code
_entity_poly.pdbx_strand_id
1 'polypeptide(L)'
;MQRTQIYLTVDQRTRIATRAKERSCAQSEIIRELLDRGLGINPVDHDSGAAIRETAGLLADAPDWQEWQRSVRGRTAEERLSAFDL
;
A
#
# COMPACT_ATOMS: atom_id res chain seq x y z
N MET A 1 -15.65 11.64 17.50
CA MET A 1 -14.31 12.17 17.84
C MET A 1 -14.47 13.34 18.80
N GLN A 2 -13.58 13.46 19.79
CA GLN A 2 -13.55 14.59 20.72
C GLN A 2 -12.40 15.54 20.33
N ARG A 3 -12.68 16.85 20.29
CA ARG A 3 -11.66 17.86 20.00
C ARG A 3 -10.71 17.95 21.20
N THR A 4 -9.43 17.72 20.94
CA THR A 4 -8.38 17.73 21.97
C THR A 4 -7.28 18.69 21.55
N GLN A 5 -6.87 19.57 22.47
CA GLN A 5 -5.73 20.46 22.26
C GLN A 5 -4.47 19.78 22.80
N ILE A 6 -3.42 19.73 21.99
CA ILE A 6 -2.12 19.16 22.35
C ILE A 6 -1.01 20.16 22.06
N TYR A 7 0.06 20.11 22.84
CA TYR A 7 1.26 20.90 22.59
C TYR A 7 2.27 20.05 21.82
N LEU A 8 2.88 20.66 20.81
CA LEU A 8 3.90 20.04 19.96
C LEU A 8 5.10 20.97 19.91
N THR A 9 6.30 20.39 19.88
CA THR A 9 7.51 21.12 19.53
C THR A 9 7.47 21.56 18.07
N VAL A 10 8.28 22.57 17.71
CA VAL A 10 8.42 23.05 16.32
C VAL A 10 8.87 21.91 15.39
N ASP A 11 9.79 21.05 15.84
CA ASP A 11 10.27 19.91 15.07
C ASP A 11 9.17 18.88 14.81
N GLN A 12 8.41 18.50 15.84
CA GLN A 12 7.28 17.57 15.71
C GLN A 12 6.24 18.12 14.72
N ARG A 13 5.86 19.39 14.84
CA ARG A 13 4.89 20.03 13.94
C ARG A 13 5.39 20.03 12.50
N THR A 14 6.67 20.34 12.29
CA THR A 14 7.30 20.32 10.96
C THR A 14 7.27 18.93 10.35
N ARG A 15 7.67 17.91 11.11
CA ARG A 15 7.65 16.50 10.66
C ARG A 15 6.25 16.00 10.34
N ILE A 16 5.24 16.37 11.14
CA ILE A 16 3.83 16.04 10.88
C ILE A 16 3.36 16.70 9.59
N ALA A 17 3.67 17.99 9.39
CA ALA A 17 3.30 18.72 8.19
C ALA A 17 3.90 18.12 6.92
N THR A 18 5.18 17.73 6.96
CA THR A 18 5.86 17.07 5.83
C THR A 18 5.17 15.76 5.46
N ARG A 19 4.92 14.88 6.43
CA ARG A 19 4.23 13.60 6.17
C ARG A 19 2.80 13.77 5.65
N ALA A 20 2.07 14.74 6.19
CA ALA A 20 0.72 15.06 5.73
C ALA A 20 0.73 15.51 4.25
N LYS A 21 1.72 16.33 3.87
CA LYS A 21 1.92 16.78 2.49
C LYS A 21 2.27 15.61 1.56
N GLU A 22 3.22 14.76 1.95
CA GLU A 22 3.63 13.57 1.17
C GLU A 22 2.45 12.63 0.90
N ARG A 23 1.55 12.48 1.88
CA ARG A 23 0.37 11.60 1.78
C ARG A 23 -0.89 12.32 1.30
N SER A 24 -0.81 13.61 0.98
CA SER A 24 -1.96 14.45 0.57
C SER A 24 -3.17 14.31 1.51
N CYS A 25 -2.92 14.33 2.82
CA CYS A 25 -3.93 14.16 3.87
C CYS A 25 -3.83 15.27 4.93
N ALA A 26 -4.77 15.32 5.88
CA ALA A 26 -4.73 16.31 6.94
C ALA A 26 -3.71 15.95 8.03
N GLN A 27 -3.07 16.95 8.65
CA GLN A 27 -2.14 16.71 9.77
C GLN A 27 -2.80 15.97 10.95
N SER A 28 -4.10 16.19 11.17
CA SER A 28 -4.88 15.47 12.19
C SER A 28 -4.94 13.96 11.95
N GLU A 29 -4.89 13.52 10.68
CA GLU A 29 -4.90 12.10 10.35
C GLU A 29 -3.56 11.45 10.68
N ILE A 30 -2.44 12.15 10.40
CA ILE A 30 -1.10 11.73 10.81
C ILE A 30 -1.00 11.66 12.34
N ILE A 31 -1.51 12.67 13.05
CA ILE A 31 -1.51 12.69 14.52
C ILE A 31 -2.30 11.52 15.08
N ARG A 32 -3.50 11.26 14.53
CA ARG A 32 -4.32 10.12 14.93
C ARG A 32 -3.60 8.79 14.69
N GLU A 33 -3.02 8.57 13.52
CA GLU A 33 -2.25 7.34 13.23
C GLU A 33 -1.08 7.14 14.21
N LEU A 34 -0.33 8.21 14.51
CA LEU A 34 0.78 8.14 15.45
C LEU A 34 0.31 7.78 16.86
N LEU A 35 -0.80 8.35 17.31
CA LEU A 35 -1.41 8.02 18.60
C LEU A 35 -1.94 6.58 18.61
N ASP A 36 -2.65 6.17 17.56
CA ASP A 36 -3.19 4.82 17.44
C ASP A 36 -2.06 3.77 17.44
N ARG A 37 -0.95 4.03 16.75
CA ARG A 37 0.25 3.17 16.76
C ARG A 37 0.90 3.15 18.14
N GLY A 38 1.10 4.30 18.77
CA GLY A 38 1.74 4.41 20.09
C GLY A 38 0.91 3.81 21.23
N LEU A 39 -0.42 3.81 21.10
CA LEU A 39 -1.36 3.24 22.06
C LEU A 39 -1.79 1.81 21.71
N GLY A 40 -1.35 1.27 20.57
CA GLY A 40 -1.75 -0.07 20.10
C GLY A 40 -3.23 -0.19 19.74
N ILE A 41 -3.92 0.92 19.45
CA ILE A 41 -5.37 0.96 19.16
C ILE A 41 -5.67 0.53 17.73
N ASN A 42 -4.73 0.77 16.80
CA ASN A 42 -4.91 0.41 15.40
C ASN A 42 -3.60 -0.08 14.81
N PRO A 43 -3.26 -1.36 15.01
CA PRO A 43 -2.03 -1.90 14.50
C PRO A 43 -2.26 -2.26 13.02
N VAL A 44 -2.20 -1.27 12.14
CA VAL A 44 -2.02 -1.54 10.69
C VAL A 44 -0.73 -2.34 10.47
N ASP A 45 0.21 -2.27 11.42
CA ASP A 45 1.42 -3.10 11.48
C ASP A 45 1.19 -4.52 12.00
N HIS A 46 0.02 -4.90 12.52
CA HIS A 46 -0.11 -6.23 13.12
C HIS A 46 -0.13 -7.37 12.12
N ASP A 47 -0.34 -7.10 10.83
CA ASP A 47 -0.67 -8.19 9.93
C ASP A 47 0.01 -8.20 8.58
N SER A 48 1.09 -7.44 8.39
CA SER A 48 2.04 -7.81 7.33
C SER A 48 2.54 -9.25 7.58
N GLY A 49 2.77 -9.59 8.85
CA GLY A 49 3.21 -10.92 9.27
C GLY A 49 2.16 -12.01 9.09
N ALA A 50 0.90 -11.82 9.49
CA ALA A 50 -0.09 -12.85 9.24
C ALA A 50 -0.61 -12.84 7.81
N ALA A 51 -0.71 -11.70 7.11
CA ALA A 51 -0.99 -11.71 5.67
C ALA A 51 0.08 -12.51 4.92
N ILE A 52 1.37 -12.37 5.26
CA ILE A 52 2.44 -13.21 4.68
C ILE A 52 2.21 -14.70 5.01
N ARG A 53 1.85 -15.04 6.25
CA ARG A 53 1.60 -16.45 6.64
C ARG A 53 0.34 -17.04 6.01
N GLU A 54 -0.74 -16.26 5.94
CA GLU A 54 -2.04 -16.65 5.38
C GLU A 54 -1.98 -16.77 3.86
N THR A 55 -1.14 -15.96 3.19
CA THR A 55 -0.97 -16.00 1.74
C THR A 55 0.14 -16.94 1.28
N ALA A 56 1.02 -17.41 2.19
CA ALA A 56 2.08 -18.35 1.86
C ALA A 56 1.50 -19.64 1.27
N GLY A 57 1.90 -19.95 0.03
CA GLY A 57 1.48 -21.17 -0.66
C GLY A 57 0.09 -21.10 -1.32
N LEU A 58 -0.68 -20.01 -1.19
CA LEU A 58 -1.98 -19.88 -1.88
C LEU A 58 -1.87 -19.98 -3.41
N LEU A 59 -0.70 -19.67 -3.96
CA LEU A 59 -0.42 -19.72 -5.40
C LEU A 59 0.55 -20.86 -5.75
N ALA A 60 0.58 -21.94 -4.97
CA ALA A 60 1.48 -23.08 -5.23
C ALA A 60 1.23 -23.72 -6.61
N ASP A 61 -0.03 -23.78 -7.04
CA ASP A 61 -0.45 -24.34 -8.34
C ASP A 61 -0.71 -23.26 -9.40
N ALA A 62 -0.31 -22.01 -9.13
CA ALA A 62 -0.50 -20.93 -10.09
C ALA A 62 0.45 -21.10 -11.30
N PRO A 63 0.05 -20.58 -12.48
CA PRO A 63 0.91 -20.56 -13.66
C PRO A 63 2.27 -19.96 -13.34
N ASP A 64 3.32 -20.47 -14.00
CA ASP A 64 4.62 -19.84 -13.89
C ASP A 64 4.58 -18.38 -14.40
N TRP A 65 5.62 -17.63 -14.08
CA TRP A 65 5.67 -16.20 -14.39
C TRP A 65 5.47 -15.93 -15.90
N GLN A 66 6.00 -16.79 -16.77
CA GLN A 66 5.90 -16.64 -18.21
C GLN A 66 4.49 -16.94 -18.72
N GLU A 67 3.85 -17.99 -18.22
CA GLU A 67 2.48 -18.36 -18.54
C GLU A 67 1.49 -17.29 -18.06
N TRP A 68 1.65 -16.82 -16.82
CA TRP A 68 0.86 -15.71 -16.30
C TRP A 68 1.06 -14.44 -17.12
N GLN A 69 2.29 -14.11 -17.50
CA GLN A 69 2.56 -12.95 -18.34
C GLN A 69 1.87 -13.02 -19.70
N ARG A 70 1.83 -14.20 -20.34
CA ARG A 70 1.11 -14.41 -21.61
C ARG A 70 -0.40 -14.27 -21.47
N SER A 71 -0.96 -14.59 -20.31
CA SER A 71 -2.41 -14.47 -20.10
C SER A 71 -2.84 -13.01 -19.87
N VAL A 72 -2.02 -12.20 -19.18
CA VAL A 72 -2.35 -10.79 -18.88
C VAL A 72 -1.90 -9.83 -19.98
N ARG A 73 -0.81 -10.14 -20.68
CA ARG A 73 -0.42 -9.41 -21.89
C ARG A 73 -1.17 -10.06 -23.04
N GLY A 74 -2.29 -9.44 -23.44
CA GLY A 74 -2.97 -9.81 -24.68
C GLY A 74 -2.00 -9.80 -25.88
N ARG A 75 -2.49 -10.20 -27.06
CA ARG A 75 -1.68 -10.44 -28.29
C ARG A 75 -0.40 -9.60 -28.38
N THR A 76 0.73 -10.30 -28.47
CA THR A 76 2.05 -9.72 -28.68
C THR A 76 2.06 -8.84 -29.93
N ALA A 77 3.06 -7.95 -30.04
CA ALA A 77 3.19 -7.10 -31.23
C ALA A 77 3.31 -7.94 -32.51
N GLU A 78 4.01 -9.06 -32.45
CA GLU A 78 4.18 -10.02 -33.53
C GLU A 78 2.84 -10.70 -33.92
N GLU A 79 2.08 -11.22 -32.96
CA GLU A 79 0.75 -11.81 -33.20
C GLU A 79 -0.26 -10.80 -33.76
N ARG A 80 -0.12 -9.51 -33.39
CA ARG A 80 -0.93 -8.45 -33.98
C ARG A 80 -0.53 -8.19 -35.43
N LEU A 81 0.77 -8.18 -35.73
CA LEU A 81 1.29 -7.93 -37.08
C LEU A 81 0.97 -9.08 -38.04
N SER A 82 1.12 -10.34 -37.63
CA SER A 82 0.77 -11.51 -38.45
C SER A 82 -0.72 -11.63 -38.77
N ALA A 83 -1.59 -10.98 -37.98
CA ALA A 83 -3.02 -10.90 -38.26
C ALA A 83 -3.38 -9.83 -39.32
N PHE A 84 -2.40 -9.01 -39.75
CA PHE A 84 -2.55 -7.97 -40.77
C PHE A 84 -1.83 -8.31 -42.09
N ASP A 85 -1.23 -9.49 -42.24
CA ASP A 85 -0.66 -9.91 -43.53
C ASP A 85 -1.78 -10.08 -44.57
N LEU A 86 -1.87 -9.08 -45.47
CA LEU A 86 -2.50 -9.09 -46.79
C LEU A 86 -1.48 -9.52 -47.83
#